data_AF-A0A8X7BB68-F1
#
_entry.id   AF-A0A8X7BB68-F1
#
_cell.length_a   1.000
_cell.length_b   1.000
_cell.length_c   1.000
_cell.angle_alpha   90.00
_cell.angle_beta   90.00
_cell.angle_gamma   90.00
#
_symmetry.space_group_name_H-M   'P 1'
#
loop_
_entity.id
_entity.type
_entity.pdbx_description
1 polymer ?
#
loop_
_entity_poly.entity_id
_entity_poly.type
_entity_poly.pdbx_seq_one_letter_code
_entity_poly.pdbx_strand_id
1 'polypeptide(L)'
;MTLRDEEVLGIFGRKILHFILGVIQVNGSWRRRSNLELYKIYIQPDIVKLQRLKWSGHLARMNDDHCCKKIFLAKPMGNRSWSRPPIEMD
;
A
#
# COMPACT_ATOMS: atom_id res chain seq x y z
N MET A 1 6.51 5.50 -1.81
CA MET A 1 5.22 5.02 -2.33
C MET A 1 4.43 6.24 -2.72
N THR A 2 4.28 6.45 -4.02
CA THR A 2 3.53 7.56 -4.62
C THR A 2 2.03 7.23 -4.68
N LEU A 3 1.16 8.22 -4.92
CA LEU A 3 -0.28 7.98 -5.12
C LEU A 3 -0.55 6.99 -6.27
N ARG A 4 0.26 7.06 -7.33
CA ARG A 4 0.19 6.13 -8.46
C ARG A 4 0.46 4.68 -8.04
N ASP A 5 1.43 4.46 -7.15
CA ASP A 5 1.74 3.12 -6.66
C ASP A 5 0.57 2.53 -5.85
N GLU A 6 -0.11 3.36 -5.05
CA GLU A 6 -1.29 2.92 -4.29
C GLU A 6 -2.44 2.53 -5.23
N GLU A 7 -2.65 3.32 -6.29
CA GLU A 7 -3.68 3.05 -7.29
C GLU A 7 -3.42 1.74 -8.03
N VAL A 8 -2.18 1.50 -8.47
CA VAL A 8 -1.76 0.27 -9.14
C VAL A 8 -1.97 -0.94 -8.23
N LEU A 9 -1.60 -0.84 -6.95
CA LEU A 9 -1.84 -1.89 -5.97
C LEU A 9 -3.34 -2.12 -5.72
N GLY A 10 -4.15 -1.06 -5.71
CA GLY A 10 -5.60 -1.15 -5.62
C GLY A 10 -6.22 -1.88 -6.82
N ILE A 11 -5.74 -1.62 -8.03
CA ILE A 11 -6.17 -2.32 -9.25
C ILE A 11 -5.80 -3.81 -9.16
N PHE A 12 -4.58 -4.12 -8.74
CA PHE A 12 -4.12 -5.48 -8.56
C PHE A 12 -4.95 -6.25 -7.52
N GLY A 13 -5.22 -5.63 -6.36
CA GLY A 13 -6.07 -6.21 -5.32
C GLY A 13 -7.48 -6.52 -5.82
N ARG A 14 -8.12 -5.59 -6.55
CA ARG A 14 -9.44 -5.81 -7.16
C ARG A 14 -9.45 -6.98 -8.15
N LYS A 15 -8.39 -7.15 -8.95
CA LYS A 15 -8.25 -8.30 -9.87
C LYS A 15 -8.22 -9.62 -9.11
N ILE A 16 -7.46 -9.70 -8.01
CA ILE A 16 -7.42 -10.90 -7.15
C ILE A 16 -8.79 -11.17 -6.52
N LEU A 17 -9.46 -10.14 -6.01
CA LEU A 17 -10.78 -10.30 -5.40
C LEU A 17 -11.82 -10.80 -6.41
N HIS A 18 -11.80 -10.28 -7.64
CA HIS A 18 -12.64 -10.81 -8.71
C HIS A 18 -12.33 -12.26 -9.06
N PHE A 19 -11.07 -12.67 -8.99
CA PHE A 19 -10.68 -14.06 -9.23
C PHE A 19 -11.22 -15.00 -8.14
N ILE A 20 -11.07 -14.63 -6.87
CA ILE A 20 -11.50 -15.44 -5.73
C ILE A 20 -13.04 -15.51 -5.64
N LEU A 21 -13.71 -14.37 -5.76
CA LEU A 21 -15.17 -14.31 -5.62
C LEU A 21 -15.88 -14.84 -6.86
N GLY A 22 -15.28 -14.69 -8.04
CA GLY A 22 -15.82 -15.17 -9.31
C GLY A 22 -16.93 -14.29 -9.91
N VAL A 23 -17.69 -14.88 -10.83
CA VAL A 23 -18.88 -14.29 -11.48
C VAL A 23 -20.14 -14.59 -10.68
N ILE A 24 -21.21 -13.83 -10.93
CA ILE A 24 -22.53 -14.07 -10.33
C ILE A 24 -23.58 -14.28 -11.41
N GLN A 25 -24.59 -15.08 -11.10
CA GLN A 25 -25.75 -15.23 -11.96
C GLN A 25 -26.83 -14.22 -11.52
N VAL A 26 -27.32 -13.44 -12.47
CA VAL A 26 -28.41 -12.48 -12.27
C VAL A 26 -29.41 -12.66 -13.39
N ASN A 27 -30.66 -12.96 -13.05
CA ASN A 27 -31.75 -13.21 -14.00
C ASN A 27 -31.38 -14.24 -15.09
N GLY A 28 -30.74 -15.34 -14.68
CA GLY A 28 -30.30 -16.41 -15.60
C GLY A 28 -28.98 -16.15 -16.31
N SER A 29 -28.48 -14.91 -16.33
CA SER A 29 -27.24 -14.52 -17.03
C SER A 29 -26.05 -14.39 -16.09
N TRP A 30 -24.89 -14.90 -16.51
CA TRP A 30 -23.64 -14.73 -15.77
C TRP A 30 -23.02 -13.37 -16.06
N ARG A 31 -22.66 -12.63 -15.02
CA ARG A 31 -21.93 -11.37 -15.15
C ARG A 31 -20.80 -11.26 -14.14
N ARG A 32 -19.79 -10.46 -14.50
CA ARG A 32 -18.77 -10.02 -13.55
C ARG A 32 -19.41 -9.09 -12.50
N ARG A 33 -18.95 -9.19 -11.26
CA ARG A 33 -19.33 -8.25 -10.19
C ARG A 33 -18.81 -6.85 -10.49
N SER A 34 -19.48 -5.81 -10.01
CA SER A 34 -18.97 -4.43 -10.02
C SER A 34 -18.02 -4.18 -8.85
N ASN A 35 -17.24 -3.09 -8.92
CA ASN A 35 -16.38 -2.68 -7.80
C ASN A 35 -17.19 -2.39 -6.53
N LEU A 36 -18.39 -1.83 -6.65
CA LEU A 36 -19.26 -1.56 -5.50
C LEU A 36 -19.73 -2.86 -4.84
N GLU A 37 -20.09 -3.87 -5.63
CA GLU A 37 -20.45 -5.20 -5.11
C GLU A 37 -19.27 -5.88 -4.44
N LEU A 38 -18.07 -5.77 -5.02
CA LEU A 38 -16.85 -6.24 -4.39
C LEU A 38 -16.65 -5.60 -3.02
N TYR A 39 -16.78 -4.29 -2.90
CA TYR A 39 -16.57 -3.59 -1.61
C TYR A 39 -17.65 -3.90 -0.58
N LYS A 40 -18.89 -4.18 -0.99
CA LYS A 40 -19.94 -4.62 -0.06
C LYS A 40 -19.66 -6.02 0.51
N ILE A 41 -19.12 -6.91 -0.32
CA ILE A 41 -18.74 -8.28 0.11
C ILE A 41 -17.45 -8.21 0.94
N TYR A 42 -16.49 -7.43 0.48
CA TYR A 42 -15.18 -7.25 1.08
C TYR A 42 -15.21 -6.03 2.02
N ILE A 43 -15.78 -6.22 3.22
CA ILE A 43 -15.85 -5.22 4.31
C ILE A 43 -14.48 -5.10 5.01
N GLN A 44 -13.38 -5.06 4.24
CA GLN A 44 -12.03 -4.97 4.79
C GLN A 44 -11.40 -3.61 4.48
N PRO A 45 -10.54 -3.11 5.38
CA PRO A 45 -9.79 -1.88 5.14
C PRO A 45 -8.85 -2.07 3.95
N ASP A 46 -8.54 -0.96 3.29
CA ASP A 46 -7.58 -0.88 2.19
C ASP A 46 -6.30 -1.68 2.51
N ILE A 47 -5.97 -2.63 1.63
CA ILE A 47 -4.85 -3.56 1.79
C ILE A 47 -3.54 -2.79 2.01
N VAL A 48 -3.35 -1.65 1.32
CA VAL A 48 -2.17 -0.81 1.48
C VAL A 48 -2.08 -0.29 2.90
N LYS A 49 -3.19 0.26 3.43
CA LYS A 49 -3.25 0.79 4.80
C LYS A 49 -3.04 -0.32 5.83
N LEU A 50 -3.63 -1.49 5.60
CA LEU A 50 -3.47 -2.64 6.48
C LEU A 50 -2.02 -3.14 6.52
N GLN A 51 -1.36 -3.22 5.36
CA GLN A 51 0.06 -3.63 5.30
C GLN A 51 0.98 -2.60 5.94
N ARG A 52 0.72 -1.31 5.75
CA ARG A 52 1.45 -0.23 6.46
C ARG A 52 1.30 -0.34 7.97
N LEU A 53 0.09 -0.62 8.47
CA LEU A 53 -0.15 -0.83 9.89
C LEU A 53 0.55 -2.09 10.43
N LYS A 54 0.53 -3.18 9.67
CA LYS A 54 1.28 -4.40 10.03
C LYS A 54 2.77 -4.12 10.10
N TRP A 55 3.31 -3.38 9.14
CA TRP A 55 4.72 -3.02 9.08
C TRP A 55 5.12 -2.07 10.21
N SER A 56 4.30 -1.06 10.53
CA SER A 56 4.56 -0.18 11.69
C SER A 56 4.50 -0.95 13.01
N GLY A 57 3.53 -1.86 13.17
CA GLY A 57 3.46 -2.74 14.32
C GLY A 57 4.67 -3.68 14.42
N HIS A 58 5.17 -4.17 13.28
CA HIS A 58 6.39 -4.96 13.23
C HIS A 58 7.62 -4.15 13.67
N LEU A 59 7.79 -2.93 13.17
CA LEU A 59 8.85 -2.02 13.61
C LEU A 59 8.75 -1.70 15.10
N ALA A 60 7.54 -1.49 15.64
CA ALA A 60 7.34 -1.23 17.06
C ALA A 60 7.81 -2.41 17.94
N ARG A 61 7.67 -3.66 17.45
CA ARG A 61 8.11 -4.88 18.14
C ARG A 61 9.57 -5.26 17.89
N MET A 62 10.24 -4.68 16.89
CA MET A 62 11.67 -4.93 16.68
C MET A 62 12.49 -4.51 17.91
N ASN A 63 13.67 -5.11 18.08
CA ASN A 63 14.62 -4.65 19.08
C ASN A 63 15.04 -3.20 18.79
N ASP A 64 15.29 -2.41 19.84
CA ASP A 64 15.65 -1.00 19.74
C ASP A 64 16.98 -0.79 19.03
N ASP A 65 17.86 -1.79 19.01
CA ASP A 65 19.14 -1.73 18.30
C ASP A 65 19.02 -1.75 16.78
N HIS A 66 17.90 -2.24 16.24
CA HIS A 66 17.70 -2.28 14.79
C HIS A 66 17.60 -0.88 14.20
N CYS A 67 18.45 -0.63 13.20
CA CYS A 67 18.50 0.62 12.44
C CYS A 67 17.11 1.08 11.96
N CYS A 68 16.27 0.16 11.47
CA CYS A 68 14.91 0.48 11.01
C CYS A 68 14.02 1.08 12.11
N LYS A 69 14.07 0.55 13.35
CA LYS A 69 13.28 1.07 14.48
C LYS A 69 13.84 2.40 14.95
N LYS A 70 15.17 2.55 15.00
CA LYS A 70 15.84 3.82 15.31
C LYS A 70 15.41 4.92 14.34
N ILE A 71 15.44 4.66 13.03
CA ILE A 71 15.00 5.62 12.00
C ILE A 71 13.51 5.93 12.12
N PHE A 72 12.68 4.91 12.37
CA PHE A 72 11.23 5.07 12.51
C PHE A 72 10.84 5.95 13.71
N LEU A 73 11.55 5.81 14.83
CA LEU A 73 11.33 6.60 16.04
C LEU A 73 12.08 7.94 16.02
N ALA A 74 13.13 8.06 15.22
CA ALA A 74 13.90 9.28 15.12
C ALA A 74 13.04 10.43 14.60
N LYS A 75 13.21 11.61 15.22
CA LYS A 75 12.78 12.88 14.65
C LYS A 75 13.96 13.41 13.83
N PRO A 76 13.94 13.30 12.49
CA PRO A 76 15.03 13.86 11.69
C PRO A 76 15.07 15.37 11.92
N MET A 77 16.19 15.85 12.48
CA MET A 77 16.45 17.28 12.63
C MET A 77 17.27 17.75 11.44
N GLY A 78 16.83 18.85 10.82
CA GLY A 78 17.49 19.46 9.65
C GLY A 78 17.07 18.84 8.31
N ASN A 79 17.34 19.57 7.23
CA ASN A 79 17.14 19.08 5.87
C ASN A 79 18.36 18.28 5.44
N ARG A 80 18.16 17.15 4.75
CA ARG A 80 19.24 16.45 4.06
C ARG A 80 19.81 17.41 3.01
N SER A 81 21.10 17.73 3.10
CA SER A 81 21.75 18.51 2.05
C SER A 81 21.61 17.76 0.72
N TRP A 82 21.23 18.47 -0.34
CA TRP A 82 21.22 17.90 -1.67
C TRP A 82 22.67 17.55 -2.03
N SER A 83 23.00 16.27 -2.02
CA SER A 83 24.38 15.85 -2.27
C SER A 83 24.76 16.06 -3.74
N ARG A 84 25.94 16.68 -3.91
CA ARG A 84 26.69 17.11 -5.12
C ARG A 84 26.10 18.30 -5.89
N PRO A 85 26.70 19.51 -5.81
CA PRO A 85 26.39 20.59 -6.74
C PRO A 85 26.83 20.19 -8.17
N PRO A 86 26.13 20.68 -9.21
CA PRO A 86 26.51 20.43 -10.61
C PRO A 86 27.96 20.90 -10.83
N ILE A 87 28.73 20.12 -11.59
CA ILE A 87 30.09 20.49 -11.98
C ILE A 87 29.96 21.62 -12.98
N GLU A 88 30.43 22.80 -12.62
CA GLU A 88 30.61 23.92 -13.54
C GLU A 88 31.78 23.56 -14.47
N MET A 89 31.53 23.55 -15.78
CA MET A 89 32.57 23.42 -16.80
C MET A 89 32.81 24.82 -17.34
N ASP A 90 34.03 25.33 -17.18
CA ASP A 90 34.50 26.62 -17.73
C ASP A 90 34.49 26.64 -19.27
#